data_AF-A0A840RB00-F1
#
_entry.id   AF-A0A840RB00-F1
#
_cell.length_a   1.000
_cell.length_b   1.000
_cell.length_c   1.000
_cell.angle_alpha   90.00
_cell.angle_beta   90.00
_cell.angle_gamma   90.00
#
_symmetry.space_group_name_H-M   'P 1'
#
loop_
_entity.id
_entity.type
_entity.pdbx_description
1 polymer ?
#
loop_
_entity_poly.entity_id
_entity_poly.type
_entity_poly.pdbx_seq_one_letter_code
_entity_poly.pdbx_strand_id
1 'polypeptide(L)' 'MNKRKPTGFVAACQCSRVVGALDLAKTERTDAGKMLSRWLSDGCTVEPRFDGSWSVVVTPCACELTEQEF' A
#
# COMPACT_ATOMS: atom_id res chain seq x y z
N MET A 1 -9.18 -7.75 24.50
CA MET A 1 -7.92 -7.36 23.83
C MET A 1 -8.18 -6.13 22.97
N ASN A 2 -7.51 -5.00 23.24
CA ASN A 2 -7.56 -3.83 22.34
C ASN A 2 -6.77 -4.15 21.06
N LYS A 3 -7.43 -4.08 19.90
CA LYS A 3 -6.76 -4.21 18.61
C LYS A 3 -5.84 -2.99 18.42
N ARG A 4 -4.60 -3.21 17.95
CA ARG A 4 -3.69 -2.11 17.60
C ARG A 4 -4.28 -1.36 16.42
N LYS A 5 -4.26 -0.04 16.47
CA LYS A 5 -4.62 0.79 15.31
C LYS A 5 -3.40 0.89 14.40
N PRO A 6 -3.54 0.70 13.09
CA PRO A 6 -2.45 0.98 12.18
C PRO A 6 -2.12 2.48 12.20
N THR A 7 -0.84 2.79 11.98
CA THR A 7 -0.31 4.14 11.73
C THR A 7 -0.32 4.46 10.24
N GLY A 8 -0.33 3.44 9.40
CA GLY A 8 -0.33 3.58 7.95
C GLY A 8 -0.63 2.28 7.21
N PHE A 9 -0.60 2.35 5.89
CA PHE A 9 -0.83 1.22 4.99
C PHE A 9 0.15 1.25 3.83
N VAL A 10 0.52 0.07 3.35
CA VAL A 10 1.34 -0.11 2.15
C VAL A 10 0.55 -0.91 1.14
N ALA A 11 0.61 -0.53 -0.14
CA ALA A 11 -0.03 -1.25 -1.23
C ALA A 11 1.03 -1.90 -2.13
N ALA A 12 0.87 -3.19 -2.41
CA ALA A 12 1.71 -3.94 -3.33
C ALA A 12 0.92 -4.45 -4.55
N CYS A 13 1.44 -4.28 -5.79
CA CYS A 13 0.84 -4.90 -7.00
C CYS A 13 0.94 -6.42 -6.88
N GLN A 14 0.22 -7.11 -7.75
CA GLN A 14 0.33 -8.56 -7.96
C GLN A 14 1.75 -8.99 -8.35
N CYS A 15 2.58 -8.10 -8.94
CA CYS A 15 4.01 -8.32 -9.17
C CYS A 15 4.89 -8.14 -7.92
N SER A 16 4.31 -8.05 -6.72
CA SER A 16 4.98 -7.86 -5.43
C SER A 16 5.73 -6.54 -5.22
N ARG A 17 5.69 -5.62 -6.19
CA ARG A 17 6.24 -4.27 -6.02
C ARG A 17 5.34 -3.42 -5.15
N VAL A 18 5.94 -2.71 -4.20
CA VAL A 18 5.24 -1.66 -3.44
C VAL A 18 4.98 -0.48 -4.37
N VAL A 19 3.70 -0.19 -4.61
CA VAL A 19 3.23 0.85 -5.52
C VAL A 19 2.64 2.05 -4.78
N GLY A 20 2.44 1.94 -3.47
CA GLY A 20 1.90 3.03 -2.67
C GLY A 20 2.14 2.87 -1.18
N ALA A 21 2.16 4.00 -0.48
CA ALA A 21 2.24 4.09 0.97
C ALA A 21 1.29 5.21 1.45
N LEU A 22 0.66 4.99 2.60
CA LEU A 22 -0.29 5.90 3.22
C LEU A 22 0.09 6.07 4.69
N ASP A 23 0.30 7.33 5.10
CA ASP A 23 0.50 7.72 6.49
C ASP A 23 -0.79 8.37 7.02
N LEU A 24 -1.43 7.73 8.01
CA LEU A 24 -2.70 8.20 8.58
C LEU A 24 -2.55 9.43 9.47
N ALA A 25 -1.35 9.75 9.94
CA ALA A 25 -1.10 10.98 10.68
C ALA A 25 -1.03 12.21 9.75
N LYS A 26 -0.80 11.99 8.46
CA LYS A 26 -0.61 13.04 7.45
C LYS A 26 -1.69 13.07 6.36
N THR A 27 -2.66 12.16 6.43
CA THR A 27 -3.70 12.02 5.41
C THR A 27 -5.07 12.08 6.04
N GLU A 28 -5.94 12.93 5.49
CA GLU A 28 -7.34 13.02 5.90
C GLU A 28 -8.05 11.67 5.75
N ARG A 29 -8.92 11.34 6.71
CA ARG A 29 -9.55 10.02 6.78
C ARG A 29 -10.37 9.67 5.54
N THR A 30 -11.03 10.66 4.95
CA THR A 30 -11.84 10.48 3.74
C THR A 30 -10.96 10.12 2.53
N ASP A 31 -9.81 10.76 2.40
CA ASP A 31 -8.89 10.50 1.29
C ASP A 31 -8.12 9.20 1.48
N ALA A 32 -7.73 8.90 2.72
CA ALA A 32 -7.23 7.57 3.11
C ALA A 32 -8.21 6.47 2.69
N GLY A 33 -9.51 6.65 2.96
CA GLY A 33 -10.56 5.71 2.56
C GLY A 33 -10.63 5.52 1.03
N LYS A 34 -10.60 6.62 0.26
CA LYS A 34 -10.59 6.56 -1.21
C LYS A 34 -9.36 5.82 -1.75
N MET A 35 -8.18 6.10 -1.21
CA MET A 35 -6.93 5.45 -1.63
C MET A 35 -6.96 3.94 -1.36
N LEU A 36 -7.40 3.53 -0.15
CA LEU A 36 -7.54 2.12 0.21
C LEU A 36 -8.53 1.40 -0.70
N SER A 37 -9.70 1.99 -0.94
CA SER A 37 -10.70 1.43 -1.85
C SER A 37 -10.13 1.27 -3.26
N ARG A 38 -9.41 2.29 -3.77
CA ARG A 38 -8.78 2.22 -5.09
C ARG A 38 -7.75 1.09 -5.17
N TRP A 39 -6.85 0.97 -4.21
CA TRP A 39 -5.85 -0.11 -4.22
C TRP A 39 -6.48 -1.50 -4.20
N LEU A 40 -7.54 -1.69 -3.42
CA LEU A 40 -8.28 -2.95 -3.40
C LEU A 40 -8.97 -3.23 -4.75
N SER A 41 -9.57 -2.20 -5.38
CA SER A 41 -10.17 -2.30 -6.71
C SER A 41 -9.14 -2.60 -7.81
N ASP A 42 -7.93 -2.02 -7.69
CA ASP A 42 -6.81 -2.25 -8.61
C ASP A 42 -6.13 -3.62 -8.37
N GLY A 43 -6.65 -4.44 -7.44
CA GLY A 43 -6.13 -5.79 -7.16
C GLY A 43 -4.83 -5.81 -6.38
N CYS A 44 -4.48 -4.72 -5.68
CA CYS A 44 -3.30 -4.64 -4.83
C CYS A 44 -3.53 -5.31 -3.47
N THR A 45 -2.46 -5.86 -2.90
CA THR A 45 -2.44 -6.29 -1.50
C THR A 45 -2.21 -5.09 -0.60
N VAL A 46 -3.06 -4.86 0.39
CA VAL A 46 -2.92 -3.78 1.37
C VAL A 46 -2.45 -4.33 2.71
N GLU A 47 -1.29 -3.87 3.16
CA GLU A 47 -0.67 -4.29 4.41
C GLU A 47 -0.71 -3.16 5.45
N PRO A 48 -1.31 -3.39 6.63
CA PRO A 48 -1.28 -2.40 7.71
C PRO A 48 0.11 -2.30 8.34
N ARG A 49 0.53 -1.08 8.64
CA ARG A 49 1.73 -0.78 9.44
C ARG A 49 1.29 -0.22 10.78
N PHE A 50 1.89 -0.70 11.86
CA PHE A 50 1.45 -0.41 13.23
C PHE A 50 2.48 0.39 14.05
N ASP A 51 3.71 0.52 13.56
CA ASP A 51 4.77 1.29 14.21
C ASP A 51 4.78 2.74 13.68
N GLY A 52 5.31 3.70 14.43
CA GLY A 52 5.54 5.06 13.93
C GLY A 52 6.81 5.20 13.07
N SER A 53 7.63 4.16 12.99
CA SER A 53 9.00 4.22 12.45
C SER A 53 9.26 3.38 11.18
N TRP A 54 8.22 3.02 10.42
CA TRP A 54 8.42 2.23 9.20
C TRP A 54 8.85 3.09 8.02
N SER A 55 9.63 2.47 7.13
CA SER A 55 10.04 3.03 5.85
C SER A 55 9.75 2.00 4.76
N VAL A 56 9.39 2.48 3.58
CA VAL A 56 9.17 1.64 2.40
C VAL A 56 9.59 2.40 1.15
N VAL A 57 10.12 1.68 0.16
CA VAL A 57 10.46 2.24 -1.14
C VAL A 57 9.29 2.02 -2.08
N VAL A 58 8.70 3.10 -2.57
CA VAL A 58 7.64 3.05 -3.58
C VAL A 58 8.29 2.94 -4.96
N THR A 59 7.86 1.97 -5.75
CA THR A 59 8.38 1.69 -7.09
C THR A 59 7.23 1.59 -8.10
N PRO A 60 7.47 1.92 -9.38
CA PRO A 60 6.48 1.72 -10.42
C PRO A 60 6.09 0.25 -10.55
N CYS A 61 4.82 0.02 -10.82
CA CYS A 61 4.29 -1.28 -11.18
C CYS A 61 5.06 -1.87 -12.37
N ALA A 62 5.30 -3.18 -12.34
CA ALA A 62 5.92 -3.94 -13.43
C ALA A 62 5.05 -5.11 -13.89
N CYS A 63 3.74 -5.04 -13.61
CA CYS A 63 2.79 -6.07 -13.99
C CYS A 63 2.68 -6.19 -15.56
N GLU A 64 3.13 -5.19 -16.33
CA GLU A 64 3.28 -5.24 -17.82
C GLU A 64 4.69 -5.66 -18.31
N LEU A 65 5.69 -5.72 -17.42
CA LEU A 65 7.05 -6.13 -17.77
C LEU A 65 7.26 -7.65 -17.63
N THR A 66 6.17 -8.43 -17.56
CA THR A 66 6.20 -9.89 -17.42
C THR A 66 6.43 -10.63 -18.75
N GLU A 67 6.82 -9.93 -19.81
CA GLU A 67 7.26 -10.53 -21.09
C GLU A 67 8.62 -9.96 -21.52
N GLN A 68 9.70 -10.50 -20.93
CA GLN A 68 11.11 -10.52 -21.40
C GLN A 68 11.98 -11.03 -20.24
N GLU A 69 12.75 -12.13 -20.30
CA GLU A 69 13.16 -13.05 -21.36
C GLU A 69 13.49 -14.44 -20.75
N PHE A 70 13.64 -15.38 -21.68
CA PHE A 70 14.01 -16.80 -21.61
C PHE A 70 15.19 -17.19 -20.71
#